data_AF-J9E6U7-F1
#
_entry.id   AF-J9E6U7-F1
#
_cell.length_a   1.000
_cell.length_b   1.000
_cell.length_c   1.000
_cell.angle_alpha   90.00
_cell.angle_beta   90.00
_cell.angle_gamma   90.00
#
_symmetry.space_group_name_H-M   'P 1'
#
loop_
_entity.id
_entity.type
_entity.pdbx_description
1 polymer ?
#
loop_
_entity_poly.entity_id
_entity_poly.type
_entity_poly.pdbx_seq_one_letter_code
_entity_poly.pdbx_strand_id
1 'polypeptide(L)'
;MVTGREDAANNYARGHYSVGKDMIDKVMDRIRRLAENCDGLQGFLLFHSFGGGTGSGFTSLIMEHLTIDYGRKSKLEFSIYPAPQVSTSVLEPYNSVLMTHATLEHANCSFIIDNEAIYNLCHRNLDIDRPSYPNLNRLIAQVCSSINIK
;
A
#
# COMPACT_ATOMS: atom_id res chain seq x y z
N MET A 1 -2.19 7.18 14.79
CA MET A 1 -3.14 6.12 14.34
C MET A 1 -4.43 6.80 13.92
N VAL A 2 -4.91 6.56 12.70
CA VAL A 2 -6.18 7.10 12.16
C VAL A 2 -7.02 5.91 11.72
N THR A 3 -8.27 5.84 12.16
CA THR A 3 -9.19 4.73 11.84
C THR A 3 -10.54 5.29 11.42
N GLY A 4 -11.17 4.63 10.44
CA GLY A 4 -12.53 4.92 9.99
C GLY A 4 -13.58 4.14 10.79
N ARG A 5 -14.86 4.50 10.61
CA ARG A 5 -15.99 3.71 11.13
C ARG A 5 -16.39 2.59 10.17
N GLU A 6 -16.24 2.82 8.88
CA GLU A 6 -16.59 1.88 7.82
C GLU A 6 -15.33 1.51 7.03
N ASP A 7 -15.32 0.27 6.52
CA ASP A 7 -14.32 -0.18 5.57
C ASP A 7 -14.73 0.11 4.11
N ALA A 8 -13.80 -0.10 3.19
CA ALA A 8 -14.09 0.01 1.76
C ALA A 8 -14.73 -1.26 1.16
N ALA A 9 -15.01 -2.30 1.97
CA ALA A 9 -15.61 -3.57 1.55
C ALA A 9 -15.02 -4.16 0.24
N ASN A 10 -13.69 -4.19 0.12
CA ASN A 10 -12.96 -4.66 -1.09
C ASN A 10 -13.33 -3.95 -2.41
N ASN A 11 -13.86 -2.73 -2.34
CA ASN A 11 -14.25 -1.95 -3.51
C ASN A 11 -13.38 -0.68 -3.64
N TYR A 12 -12.62 -0.58 -4.74
CA TYR A 12 -11.83 0.60 -5.10
C TYR A 12 -12.66 1.89 -5.06
N ALA A 13 -13.84 1.89 -5.69
CA ALA A 13 -14.67 3.09 -5.80
C ALA A 13 -15.11 3.61 -4.44
N ARG A 14 -15.35 2.71 -3.48
CA ARG A 14 -15.70 3.09 -2.11
C ARG A 14 -14.50 3.71 -1.38
N GLY A 15 -13.32 3.11 -1.56
CA GLY A 15 -12.07 3.62 -1.00
C GLY A 15 -11.63 4.96 -1.58
N HIS A 16 -11.90 5.22 -2.86
CA HIS A 16 -11.45 6.42 -3.56
C HIS A 16 -12.48 7.55 -3.57
N TYR A 17 -13.74 7.25 -3.91
CA TYR A 17 -14.75 8.28 -4.18
C TYR A 17 -15.72 8.57 -3.03
N SER A 18 -15.95 7.64 -2.11
CA SER A 18 -16.90 7.82 -1.00
C SER A 18 -16.21 7.86 0.36
N VAL A 19 -16.02 6.71 1.01
CA VAL A 19 -15.48 6.62 2.38
C VAL A 19 -14.09 7.28 2.48
N GLY A 20 -13.28 7.17 1.43
CA GLY A 20 -11.97 7.82 1.38
C GLY A 20 -12.02 9.34 1.45
N LYS A 21 -13.01 9.98 0.82
CA LYS A 21 -13.13 11.45 0.83
C LYS A 21 -13.42 11.99 2.22
N ASP A 22 -14.16 11.26 3.03
CA ASP A 22 -14.45 11.67 4.42
C ASP A 22 -13.23 11.54 5.35
N MET A 23 -12.22 10.78 4.93
CA MET A 23 -11.00 10.50 5.70
C MET A 23 -9.76 11.23 5.22
N ILE A 24 -9.69 11.62 3.94
CA ILE A 24 -8.47 12.17 3.33
C ILE A 24 -7.96 13.41 4.06
N ASP A 25 -8.83 14.36 4.38
CA ASP A 25 -8.44 15.62 5.05
C ASP A 25 -7.79 15.34 6.41
N LYS A 26 -8.33 14.39 7.16
CA LYS A 26 -7.80 13.99 8.48
C LYS A 26 -6.44 13.34 8.36
N VAL A 27 -6.23 12.53 7.32
CA VAL A 27 -4.94 11.86 7.07
C VAL A 27 -3.91 12.87 6.59
N MET A 28 -4.27 13.74 5.65
CA MET A 28 -3.38 14.77 5.11
C MET A 28 -2.95 15.78 6.19
N ASP A 29 -3.84 16.21 7.08
CA ASP A 29 -3.48 17.07 8.21
C ASP A 29 -2.45 16.40 9.13
N ARG A 30 -2.59 15.09 9.39
CA ARG A 30 -1.62 14.35 10.21
C ARG A 30 -0.28 14.18 9.51
N ILE A 31 -0.28 13.88 8.21
CA ILE A 31 0.95 13.81 7.41
C ILE A 31 1.65 15.17 7.42
N ARG A 32 0.91 16.26 7.25
CA ARG A 32 1.44 17.62 7.27
C ARG A 32 2.16 17.96 8.56
N ARG A 33 1.53 17.69 9.71
CA ARG A 33 2.16 17.90 11.03
C ARG A 33 3.45 17.10 11.20
N LEU A 34 3.50 15.88 10.67
CA LEU A 34 4.73 15.06 10.72
C LEU A 34 5.81 15.61 9.79
N ALA A 35 5.43 16.07 8.59
CA ALA A 35 6.34 16.68 7.64
C ALA A 35 6.93 18.00 8.16
N GLU A 36 6.13 18.84 8.84
CA GLU A 36 6.57 20.09 9.46
C GLU A 36 7.55 19.87 10.61
N ASN A 37 7.46 18.73 11.30
CA ASN A 37 8.38 18.35 12.37
C ASN A 37 9.72 17.80 11.84
N CYS A 38 9.89 17.66 10.52
CA CYS A 38 11.14 17.19 9.92
C CYS A 38 11.96 18.37 9.36
N ASP A 39 13.22 18.49 9.76
CA ASP A 39 14.14 19.51 9.22
C ASP A 39 14.44 19.31 7.71
N GLY A 40 14.23 18.09 7.19
CA GLY A 40 14.53 17.74 5.80
C GLY A 40 13.83 16.48 5.32
N LEU A 41 12.51 16.54 5.07
CA LEU A 41 11.76 15.42 4.53
C LEU A 41 12.31 14.98 3.16
N GLN A 42 12.73 13.70 3.04
CA GLN A 42 13.24 13.13 1.79
C GLN A 42 12.10 12.64 0.89
N GLY A 43 11.13 11.95 1.47
CA GLY A 43 10.06 11.30 0.72
C GLY A 43 9.07 10.55 1.61
N PHE A 44 8.17 9.84 0.96
CA PHE A 44 7.14 9.02 1.57
C PHE A 44 7.32 7.56 1.15
N LEU A 45 7.15 6.65 2.12
CA LEU A 45 7.05 5.21 1.91
C LEU A 45 5.59 4.81 2.12
N LEU A 46 4.94 4.32 1.07
CA LEU A 46 3.56 3.87 1.13
C LEU A 46 3.50 2.35 1.10
N PHE A 47 2.90 1.74 2.12
CA PHE A 47 2.69 0.29 2.18
C PHE A 47 1.21 0.00 1.99
N HIS A 48 0.87 -0.75 0.96
CA HIS A 48 -0.53 -1.05 0.65
C HIS A 48 -0.68 -2.38 -0.11
N SER A 49 -1.93 -2.81 -0.29
CA SER A 49 -2.26 -3.97 -1.13
C SER A 49 -3.02 -3.52 -2.38
N PHE A 50 -2.79 -4.22 -3.50
CA PHE A 50 -3.57 -4.01 -4.73
C PHE A 50 -4.97 -4.60 -4.62
N GLY A 51 -5.12 -5.71 -3.90
CA GLY A 51 -6.40 -6.43 -3.82
C GLY A 51 -7.46 -5.78 -2.94
N GLY A 52 -7.06 -5.05 -1.89
CA GLY A 52 -7.99 -4.46 -0.93
C GLY A 52 -8.60 -3.15 -1.43
N GLY A 53 -9.88 -2.89 -1.14
CA GLY A 53 -10.57 -1.66 -1.56
C GLY A 53 -9.99 -0.39 -0.93
N THR A 54 -9.56 -0.47 0.33
CA THR A 54 -8.88 0.64 1.02
C THR A 54 -7.43 0.76 0.53
N GLY A 55 -6.72 -0.37 0.46
CA GLY A 55 -5.31 -0.40 0.03
C GLY A 55 -5.11 0.08 -1.40
N SER A 56 -6.09 -0.12 -2.27
CA SER A 56 -6.09 0.40 -3.63
C SER A 56 -6.67 1.81 -3.69
N GLY A 57 -7.98 1.95 -3.46
CA GLY A 57 -8.71 3.20 -3.69
C GLY A 57 -8.26 4.36 -2.82
N PHE A 58 -8.08 4.13 -1.51
CA PHE A 58 -7.67 5.19 -0.60
C PHE A 58 -6.19 5.56 -0.78
N THR A 59 -5.32 4.60 -1.07
CA THR A 59 -3.92 4.89 -1.40
C THR A 59 -3.80 5.75 -2.66
N SER A 60 -4.55 5.43 -3.71
CA SER A 60 -4.58 6.26 -4.93
C SER A 60 -4.98 7.71 -4.62
N LEU A 61 -6.01 7.90 -3.78
CA LEU A 61 -6.44 9.23 -3.36
C LEU A 61 -5.36 9.96 -2.54
N ILE A 62 -4.66 9.26 -1.64
CA ILE A 62 -3.54 9.83 -0.88
C ILE A 62 -2.41 10.24 -1.83
N MET A 63 -2.07 9.41 -2.82
CA MET A 63 -0.98 9.67 -3.76
C MET A 63 -1.23 10.91 -4.63
N GLU A 64 -2.47 11.12 -5.06
CA GLU A 64 -2.88 12.35 -5.75
C GLU A 64 -2.63 13.59 -4.86
N HIS A 65 -3.10 13.57 -3.61
CA HIS A 65 -2.94 14.69 -2.68
C HIS A 65 -1.48 14.92 -2.27
N LEU A 66 -0.71 13.86 -2.06
CA LEU A 66 0.73 13.96 -1.80
C LEU A 66 1.49 14.54 -3.00
N THR A 67 1.03 14.30 -4.22
CA THR A 67 1.64 14.88 -5.42
C THR A 67 1.35 16.37 -5.52
N ILE A 68 0.15 16.80 -5.13
CA ILE A 68 -0.24 18.23 -5.07
C ILE A 68 0.56 18.97 -4.00
N ASP A 69 0.54 18.47 -2.75
CA ASP A 69 1.16 19.16 -1.60
C ASP A 69 2.69 18.99 -1.57
N TYR A 70 3.21 17.84 -2.01
CA TYR A 70 4.61 17.44 -1.88
C TYR A 70 5.22 16.93 -3.20
N GLY A 71 4.89 17.56 -4.34
CA GLY A 71 5.29 17.09 -5.68
C GLY A 71 6.79 16.84 -5.87
N ARG A 72 7.66 17.61 -5.21
CA ARG A 72 9.13 17.46 -5.30
C ARG A 72 9.71 16.32 -4.45
N LYS A 73 8.92 15.72 -3.57
CA LYS A 73 9.37 14.65 -2.66
C LYS A 73 9.18 13.29 -3.31
N SER A 74 10.14 12.39 -3.08
CA SER A 74 10.10 11.03 -3.61
C SER A 74 8.96 10.24 -2.96
N LYS A 75 8.20 9.50 -3.76
CA LYS A 75 7.12 8.62 -3.33
C LYS A 75 7.45 7.21 -3.75
N LEU A 76 7.72 6.35 -2.77
CA LEU A 76 8.04 4.94 -2.98
C LEU A 76 6.88 4.09 -2.47
N GLU A 77 6.42 3.16 -3.28
CA GLU A 77 5.32 2.26 -2.93
C GLU A 77 5.84 0.85 -2.70
N PHE A 78 5.34 0.19 -1.66
CA PHE A 78 5.48 -1.23 -1.41
C PHE A 78 4.10 -1.85 -1.51
N SER A 79 3.86 -2.51 -2.65
CA SER A 79 2.55 -2.91 -3.09
C SER A 79 2.45 -4.43 -3.08
N ILE A 80 1.57 -4.96 -2.24
CA ILE A 80 1.31 -6.40 -2.17
C ILE A 80 0.40 -6.79 -3.33
N TYR A 81 0.94 -7.61 -4.22
CA TYR A 81 0.22 -8.15 -5.37
C TYR A 81 -0.63 -9.35 -4.95
N PRO A 82 -1.91 -9.41 -5.37
CA PRO A 82 -2.79 -10.51 -5.02
C PRO A 82 -2.32 -11.82 -5.67
N ALA A 83 -2.46 -12.91 -4.92
CA ALA A 83 -2.17 -14.26 -5.39
C ALA A 83 -3.49 -15.05 -5.49
N PRO A 84 -3.79 -15.77 -6.59
CA PRO A 84 -5.03 -16.53 -6.74
C PRO A 84 -5.27 -17.54 -5.62
N GLN A 85 -4.20 -18.12 -5.08
CA GLN A 85 -4.24 -19.14 -4.02
C GLN A 85 -4.55 -18.56 -2.63
N VAL A 86 -4.27 -17.27 -2.44
CA VAL A 86 -4.43 -16.56 -1.15
C VAL A 86 -5.43 -15.40 -1.27
N SER A 87 -6.17 -15.37 -2.38
CA SER A 87 -7.12 -14.31 -2.73
C SER A 87 -8.32 -14.38 -1.78
N THR A 88 -8.71 -13.21 -1.27
CA THR A 88 -9.86 -13.08 -0.37
C THR A 88 -11.07 -12.47 -1.06
N SER A 89 -10.90 -11.94 -2.27
CA SER A 89 -11.96 -11.29 -3.03
C SER A 89 -11.84 -11.52 -4.53
N VAL A 90 -12.99 -11.78 -5.17
CA VAL A 90 -13.10 -11.85 -6.64
C VAL A 90 -12.85 -10.51 -7.34
N LEU A 91 -12.85 -9.40 -6.59
CA LEU A 91 -12.67 -8.04 -7.13
C LEU A 91 -11.20 -7.59 -7.16
N GLU A 92 -10.27 -8.42 -6.68
CA GLU A 92 -8.84 -8.08 -6.63
C GLU A 92 -8.26 -7.68 -8.00
N PRO A 93 -8.59 -8.34 -9.13
CA PRO A 93 -8.10 -7.92 -10.45
C PRO A 93 -8.60 -6.51 -10.84
N TYR A 94 -9.87 -6.20 -10.54
CA TYR A 94 -10.44 -4.87 -10.83
C TYR A 94 -9.75 -3.78 -10.02
N ASN A 95 -9.58 -4.01 -8.71
CA ASN A 95 -8.90 -3.08 -7.83
C ASN A 95 -7.44 -2.87 -8.26
N SER A 96 -6.75 -3.93 -8.68
CA SER A 96 -5.35 -3.88 -9.10
C SER A 96 -5.16 -3.02 -10.35
N VAL A 97 -6.02 -3.19 -11.36
CA VAL A 97 -5.95 -2.41 -12.62
C VAL A 97 -6.28 -0.94 -12.37
N LEU A 98 -7.37 -0.65 -11.64
CA LEU A 98 -7.78 0.71 -11.34
C LEU A 98 -6.73 1.46 -10.51
N MET A 99 -6.17 0.77 -9.52
CA MET A 99 -5.09 1.33 -8.72
C MET A 99 -3.87 1.67 -9.56
N THR A 100 -3.39 0.69 -10.34
CA THR A 100 -2.19 0.85 -11.16
C THR A 100 -2.34 2.05 -12.07
N HIS A 101 -3.49 2.22 -12.71
CA HIS A 101 -3.77 3.38 -13.54
C HIS A 101 -3.69 4.70 -12.75
N ALA A 102 -4.29 4.76 -11.57
CA ALA A 102 -4.32 5.98 -10.77
C ALA A 102 -2.97 6.34 -10.13
N THR A 103 -2.15 5.37 -9.73
CA THR A 103 -0.86 5.65 -9.07
C THR A 103 0.32 5.76 -10.04
N LEU A 104 0.18 5.32 -11.30
CA LEU A 104 1.28 5.30 -12.29
C LEU A 104 1.94 6.66 -12.50
N GLU A 105 1.16 7.74 -12.52
CA GLU A 105 1.68 9.10 -12.74
C GLU A 105 2.22 9.76 -11.46
N HIS A 106 1.94 9.17 -10.30
CA HIS A 106 2.23 9.76 -8.99
C HIS A 106 3.37 9.06 -8.25
N ALA A 107 3.56 7.75 -8.48
CA ALA A 107 4.62 6.96 -7.87
C ALA A 107 5.95 7.16 -8.60
N ASN A 108 7.05 7.33 -7.85
CA ASN A 108 8.38 7.40 -8.46
C ASN A 108 9.00 6.00 -8.64
N CYS A 109 8.70 5.09 -7.73
CA CYS A 109 9.11 3.70 -7.81
C CYS A 109 8.12 2.86 -7.00
N SER A 110 7.70 1.72 -7.57
CA SER A 110 6.79 0.79 -6.93
C SER A 110 7.46 -0.58 -6.82
N PHE A 111 7.67 -1.03 -5.60
CA PHE A 111 8.14 -2.37 -5.26
C PHE A 111 6.94 -3.30 -5.19
N ILE A 112 6.80 -4.14 -6.20
CA ILE A 112 5.73 -5.12 -6.27
C ILE A 112 6.16 -6.38 -5.53
N ILE A 113 5.35 -6.77 -4.55
CA ILE A 113 5.60 -7.93 -3.70
C ILE A 113 4.53 -8.97 -4.00
N ASP A 114 4.92 -10.04 -4.69
CA ASP A 114 4.01 -11.14 -5.02
C ASP A 114 3.85 -12.10 -3.83
N ASN A 115 2.62 -12.21 -3.34
CA ASN A 115 2.27 -13.13 -2.27
C ASN A 115 2.51 -14.59 -2.65
N GLU A 116 2.31 -14.98 -3.91
CA GLU A 116 2.53 -16.36 -4.35
C GLU A 116 4.02 -16.70 -4.34
N ALA A 117 4.86 -15.78 -4.83
CA ALA A 117 6.30 -15.94 -4.82
C ALA A 117 6.84 -16.05 -3.38
N ILE A 118 6.37 -15.20 -2.46
CA ILE A 118 6.76 -15.26 -1.04
C ILE A 118 6.26 -16.54 -0.40
N TYR A 119 5.02 -16.94 -0.66
CA TYR A 119 4.45 -18.17 -0.12
C TYR A 119 5.28 -19.39 -0.55
N ASN A 120 5.61 -19.48 -1.84
CA ASN A 120 6.47 -20.52 -2.39
C ASN A 120 7.88 -20.51 -1.78
N LEU A 121 8.45 -19.33 -1.53
CA LEU A 121 9.75 -19.20 -0.88
C LEU A 121 9.72 -19.65 0.58
N CYS A 122 8.68 -19.30 1.35
CA CYS A 122 8.50 -19.79 2.71
C CYS A 122 8.31 -21.32 2.73
N HIS A 123 7.58 -21.87 1.76
CA HIS A 123 7.34 -23.30 1.68
C HIS A 123 8.61 -24.08 1.31
N ARG A 124 9.34 -23.63 0.29
CA ARG A 124 10.52 -24.35 -0.23
C ARG A 124 11.80 -24.14 0.57
N ASN A 125 12.05 -22.92 1.04
CA ASN A 125 13.34 -22.55 1.64
C ASN A 125 13.31 -22.56 3.17
N LEU A 126 12.14 -22.33 3.78
CA LEU A 126 11.99 -22.30 5.23
C LEU A 126 11.29 -23.55 5.79
N ASP A 127 10.93 -24.50 4.91
CA ASP A 127 10.30 -25.78 5.24
C ASP A 127 9.02 -25.60 6.07
N ILE A 128 8.23 -24.58 5.74
CA ILE A 128 6.96 -24.26 6.39
C ILE A 128 5.83 -24.79 5.51
N ASP A 129 5.15 -25.86 5.95
CA ASP A 129 4.05 -26.48 5.19
C ASP A 129 2.88 -25.53 4.88
N ARG A 130 2.53 -24.66 5.85
CA ARG A 130 1.45 -23.67 5.71
C ARG A 130 1.90 -22.30 6.21
N PRO A 131 2.58 -21.50 5.36
CA PRO A 131 2.95 -20.13 5.68
C PRO A 131 1.73 -19.29 6.07
N SER A 132 1.78 -18.68 7.26
CA SER A 132 0.76 -17.74 7.75
C SER A 132 1.21 -16.29 7.52
N TYR A 133 0.28 -15.31 7.51
CA TYR A 133 0.62 -13.89 7.29
C TYR A 133 1.77 -13.35 8.16
N PRO A 134 1.92 -13.71 9.45
CA PRO A 134 3.08 -13.30 10.23
C PRO A 134 4.42 -13.75 9.64
N ASN A 135 4.48 -14.94 9.02
CA ASN A 135 5.70 -15.46 8.39
C ASN A 135 6.04 -14.65 7.13
N LEU A 136 5.03 -14.40 6.29
CA LEU A 136 5.19 -13.59 5.08
C LEU A 136 5.64 -12.15 5.45
N ASN A 137 4.97 -11.54 6.43
CA ASN A 137 5.26 -10.18 6.86
C ASN A 137 6.66 -10.03 7.47
N ARG A 138 7.19 -11.06 8.15
CA ARG A 138 8.59 -11.05 8.63
C ARG A 138 9.57 -10.99 7.48
N LEU A 139 9.33 -11.75 6.42
CA LEU A 139 10.20 -11.75 5.24
C LEU A 139 10.13 -10.42 4.49
N ILE A 140 8.91 -9.89 4.30
CA ILE A 140 8.69 -8.57 3.70
C ILE A 140 9.40 -7.48 4.52
N ALA A 141 9.28 -7.52 5.86
CA ALA A 141 9.93 -6.56 6.74
C ALA A 141 11.46 -6.62 6.62
N GLN A 142 12.05 -7.81 6.49
CA GLN A 142 13.50 -7.95 6.26
C GLN A 142 13.92 -7.33 4.93
N VAL A 143 13.17 -7.57 3.85
CA VAL A 143 13.44 -6.96 2.53
C VAL A 143 13.31 -5.44 2.61
N CYS A 144 12.24 -4.92 3.21
CA CYS A 144 12.03 -3.50 3.39
C CYS A 144 13.14 -2.87 4.25
N SER A 145 13.61 -3.56 5.28
CA SER A 145 14.74 -3.13 6.08
C SER A 145 16.00 -3.04 5.22
N SER A 146 16.29 -4.05 4.39
CA SER A 146 17.49 -4.07 3.56
C SER A 146 17.54 -2.93 2.53
N ILE A 147 16.39 -2.49 2.02
CA ILE A 147 16.27 -1.38 1.06
C ILE A 147 16.48 -0.03 1.75
N ASN A 148 16.06 0.09 3.02
CA ASN A 148 16.14 1.34 3.77
C ASN A 148 17.46 1.52 4.54
N ILE A 149 18.30 0.49 4.62
CA ILE A 149 19.63 0.58 5.24
C ILE A 149 20.55 1.36 4.30
N LYS A 150 21.03 2.50 4.81
CA LYS A 150 22.10 3.31 4.22
C LYS A 150 23.44 2.90 4.82
#